data_AF-A0A2D6ANN1-F1
#
_entry.id   AF-A0A2D6ANN1-F1
#
_cell.length_a   1.000
_cell.length_b   1.000
_cell.length_c   1.000
_cell.angle_alpha   90.00
_cell.angle_beta   90.00
_cell.angle_gamma   90.00
#
_symmetry.space_group_name_H-M   'P 1'
#
loop_
_entity.id
_entity.type
_entity.pdbx_description
1 polymer ?
#
loop_
_entity_poly.entity_id
_entity_poly.type
_entity_poly.pdbx_seq_one_letter_code
_entity_poly.pdbx_strand_id
1 'polypeptide(L)'
;MIAIKESFARILEQPDRVAVRDLLKSNFGELNFIDFKADWIENNKLARHILAMVNSGGGIIVLGVSEQDGKIDPMGLSHIRDKADIQNSLNKLLPNNLEYEILDFTFEETEYGVLKGRNFQLILVSNQERYIPFLSKNESKSLKKDTIYVRRGTQSVQANYEELQKILNQRIESEYDSSSEMKLEEHLAQLKTLYSHIKKYFYIDPSWDLIPEKERKSIMDEQEYYRRKNNKYPNEDFEDFVVRLIEIKKQLIISGIKK
;
A
#
# COMPACT_ATOMS: atom_id res chain seq x y z
N MET A 1 13.90 -18.11 -3.53
CA MET A 1 12.84 -17.18 -3.08
C MET A 1 12.91 -15.81 -3.77
N ILE A 2 14.10 -15.25 -4.04
CA ILE A 2 14.28 -13.96 -4.73
C ILE A 2 13.76 -13.97 -6.18
N ALA A 3 14.12 -14.99 -6.97
CA ALA A 3 13.71 -15.07 -8.39
C ALA A 3 12.19 -15.13 -8.62
N ILE A 4 11.43 -15.75 -7.71
CA ILE A 4 9.95 -15.82 -7.79
C ILE A 4 9.33 -14.46 -7.52
N LYS A 5 9.87 -13.72 -6.54
CA LYS A 5 9.40 -12.37 -6.23
C LYS A 5 9.68 -11.42 -7.39
N GLU A 6 10.81 -11.60 -8.08
CA GLU A 6 11.23 -10.74 -9.19
C GLU A 6 10.41 -10.99 -10.47
N SER A 7 10.18 -12.25 -10.86
CA SER A 7 9.32 -12.56 -12.01
C SER A 7 7.86 -12.14 -11.78
N PHE A 8 7.36 -12.32 -10.56
CA PHE A 8 6.01 -11.88 -10.19
C PHE A 8 5.89 -10.35 -10.14
N ALA A 9 6.85 -9.67 -9.51
CA ALA A 9 6.88 -8.20 -9.48
C ALA A 9 6.90 -7.61 -10.90
N ARG A 10 7.70 -8.20 -11.80
CA ARG A 10 7.77 -7.77 -13.19
C ARG A 10 6.42 -7.90 -13.91
N ILE A 11 5.65 -8.95 -13.65
CA ILE A 11 4.29 -9.09 -14.22
C ILE A 11 3.33 -8.06 -13.64
N LEU A 12 3.43 -7.76 -12.34
CA LEU A 12 2.58 -6.73 -11.73
C LEU A 12 2.89 -5.32 -12.27
N GLU A 13 4.17 -5.01 -12.52
CA GLU A 13 4.60 -3.69 -13.00
C GLU A 13 4.41 -3.52 -14.51
N GLN A 14 4.81 -4.53 -15.29
CA GLN A 14 4.81 -4.52 -16.76
C GLN A 14 4.48 -5.92 -17.30
N PRO A 15 3.19 -6.28 -17.38
CA PRO A 15 2.76 -7.57 -17.90
C PRO A 15 2.93 -7.61 -19.42
N ASP A 16 4.14 -7.90 -19.87
CA ASP A 16 4.47 -8.09 -21.29
C ASP A 16 4.65 -9.58 -21.65
N ARG A 17 4.77 -9.85 -22.96
CA ARG A 17 4.94 -11.22 -23.48
C ARG A 17 6.18 -11.91 -22.92
N VAL A 18 7.22 -11.16 -22.59
CA VAL A 18 8.49 -11.68 -22.04
C VAL A 18 8.30 -12.08 -20.59
N ALA A 19 7.66 -11.25 -19.78
CA ALA A 19 7.35 -11.49 -18.39
C ALA A 19 6.46 -12.73 -18.22
N VAL A 20 5.42 -12.86 -19.06
CA VAL A 20 4.55 -14.05 -19.06
C VAL A 20 5.33 -15.31 -19.46
N ARG A 21 6.15 -15.24 -20.51
CA ARG A 21 7.00 -16.37 -20.91
C ARG A 21 7.94 -16.80 -19.78
N ASP A 22 8.57 -15.84 -19.12
CA ASP A 22 9.54 -16.10 -18.06
C ASP A 22 8.85 -16.70 -16.82
N LEU A 23 7.63 -16.26 -16.49
CA LEU A 23 6.78 -16.91 -15.50
C LEU A 23 6.48 -18.37 -15.87
N LEU A 24 6.06 -18.63 -17.11
CA LEU A 24 5.70 -19.98 -17.56
C LEU A 24 6.91 -20.92 -17.70
N LYS A 25 8.13 -20.37 -17.78
CA LYS A 25 9.38 -21.14 -17.69
C LYS A 25 9.78 -21.43 -16.24
N SER A 26 9.38 -20.54 -15.33
CA SER A 26 9.68 -20.68 -13.92
C SER A 26 8.77 -21.78 -13.35
N ASN A 27 9.29 -23.02 -13.25
CA ASN A 27 8.59 -24.20 -12.74
C ASN A 27 8.35 -24.10 -11.22
N PHE A 28 7.62 -23.08 -10.81
CA PHE A 28 7.10 -22.94 -9.46
C PHE A 28 5.59 -23.19 -9.54
N GLY A 29 5.08 -24.09 -8.71
CA GLY A 29 3.65 -24.38 -8.61
C GLY A 29 2.83 -23.20 -8.11
N GLU A 30 1.55 -23.44 -7.81
CA GLU A 30 0.64 -22.43 -7.27
C GLU A 30 1.18 -21.83 -5.97
N LEU A 31 1.05 -20.51 -5.86
CA LEU A 31 1.38 -19.74 -4.67
C LEU A 31 0.12 -19.05 -4.16
N ASN A 32 0.18 -18.46 -2.97
CA ASN A 32 -0.99 -17.76 -2.42
C ASN A 32 -1.51 -16.66 -3.35
N PHE A 33 -0.62 -16.05 -4.14
CA PHE A 33 -0.87 -14.92 -5.04
C PHE A 33 -0.85 -15.28 -6.55
N ILE A 34 -0.65 -16.55 -6.91
CA ILE A 34 -0.71 -17.04 -8.30
C ILE A 34 -1.62 -18.27 -8.35
N ASP A 35 -2.63 -18.23 -9.22
CA ASP A 35 -3.59 -19.33 -9.41
C ASP A 35 -3.55 -19.80 -10.87
N PHE A 36 -3.27 -21.08 -11.11
CA PHE A 36 -3.17 -21.65 -12.46
C PHE A 36 -4.47 -22.39 -12.81
N LYS A 37 -5.01 -22.16 -14.02
CA LYS A 37 -6.18 -22.90 -14.51
C LYS A 37 -5.95 -23.35 -15.95
N ALA A 38 -6.17 -24.63 -16.20
CA ALA A 38 -5.98 -25.22 -17.52
C ALA A 38 -6.90 -24.58 -18.58
N ASP A 39 -8.12 -24.22 -18.18
CA ASP A 39 -9.11 -23.54 -19.02
C ASP A 39 -9.97 -22.58 -18.18
N TRP A 40 -10.83 -21.82 -18.84
CA TRP A 40 -11.82 -20.95 -18.23
C TRP A 40 -12.73 -21.71 -17.25
N ILE A 41 -12.82 -21.20 -16.03
CA ILE A 41 -13.71 -21.71 -14.99
C ILE A 41 -15.06 -20.99 -14.98
N GLU A 42 -16.02 -21.52 -14.24
CA GLU A 42 -17.32 -20.88 -14.04
C GLU A 42 -17.16 -19.47 -13.41
N ASN A 43 -17.94 -18.49 -13.89
CA ASN A 43 -17.83 -17.09 -13.45
C ASN A 43 -18.03 -16.91 -11.94
N ASN A 44 -18.87 -17.73 -11.30
CA ASN A 44 -19.05 -17.75 -9.84
C ASN A 44 -17.80 -18.22 -9.09
N LYS A 45 -17.04 -19.18 -9.65
CA LYS A 45 -15.77 -19.60 -9.07
C LYS A 45 -14.72 -18.52 -9.31
N LEU A 46 -14.67 -17.97 -10.51
CA LEU A 46 -13.73 -16.90 -10.87
C LEU A 46 -13.89 -15.67 -9.99
N ALA A 47 -15.12 -15.17 -9.83
CA ALA A 47 -15.43 -14.04 -8.96
C ALA A 47 -15.01 -14.31 -7.50
N ARG A 48 -15.17 -15.55 -7.01
CA ARG A 48 -14.68 -15.95 -5.68
C ARG A 48 -13.15 -15.89 -5.58
N HIS A 49 -12.42 -16.31 -6.61
CA HIS A 49 -10.95 -16.19 -6.63
C HIS A 49 -10.52 -14.72 -6.63
N ILE A 50 -11.15 -13.88 -7.45
CA ILE A 50 -10.87 -12.43 -7.51
C ILE A 50 -11.13 -11.77 -6.14
N LEU A 51 -12.28 -12.02 -5.51
CA LEU A 51 -12.61 -11.50 -4.17
C LEU A 51 -11.60 -11.98 -3.12
N ALA A 52 -11.21 -13.25 -3.16
CA ALA A 52 -10.22 -13.79 -2.25
C ALA A 52 -8.85 -13.12 -2.42
N MET A 53 -8.41 -12.91 -3.66
CA MET A 53 -7.13 -12.27 -3.96
C MET A 53 -7.10 -10.81 -3.52
N VAL A 54 -8.10 -10.00 -3.88
CA VAL A 54 -8.11 -8.57 -3.52
C VAL A 54 -8.10 -8.36 -2.00
N ASN A 55 -8.80 -9.22 -1.25
CA ASN A 55 -8.82 -9.17 0.22
C ASN A 55 -7.57 -9.76 0.89
N SER A 56 -6.63 -10.32 0.11
CA SER A 56 -5.42 -11.00 0.60
C SER A 56 -4.13 -10.41 0.04
N GLY A 57 -4.16 -9.17 -0.46
CA GLY A 57 -2.99 -8.46 -1.00
C GLY A 57 -2.82 -8.53 -2.52
N GLY A 58 -3.87 -8.92 -3.24
CA GLY A 58 -3.85 -9.05 -4.71
C GLY A 58 -3.31 -10.40 -5.19
N GLY A 59 -3.13 -10.51 -6.51
CA GLY A 59 -2.64 -11.73 -7.14
C GLY A 59 -2.92 -11.77 -8.64
N ILE A 60 -2.63 -12.93 -9.23
CA ILE A 60 -2.88 -13.20 -10.64
C ILE A 60 -3.52 -14.57 -10.83
N ILE A 61 -4.50 -14.63 -11.74
CA ILE A 61 -5.06 -15.90 -12.24
C ILE A 61 -4.58 -16.07 -13.68
N VAL A 62 -3.91 -17.18 -13.94
CA VAL A 62 -3.33 -17.50 -15.26
C VAL A 62 -4.13 -18.64 -15.89
N LEU A 63 -4.81 -18.34 -16.99
CA LEU A 63 -5.63 -19.28 -17.75
C LEU A 63 -4.85 -19.86 -18.93
N GLY A 64 -5.03 -21.16 -19.18
CA GLY A 64 -4.28 -21.93 -20.17
C GLY A 64 -3.08 -22.68 -19.58
N VAL A 65 -3.01 -22.84 -18.26
CA VAL A 65 -1.89 -23.52 -17.58
C VAL A 65 -2.43 -24.56 -16.63
N SER A 66 -2.06 -25.82 -16.84
CA SER A 66 -2.33 -26.90 -15.90
C SER A 66 -1.22 -26.96 -14.86
N GLU A 67 -1.54 -27.32 -13.63
CA GLU A 67 -0.55 -27.65 -12.61
C GLU A 67 -0.82 -29.05 -12.06
N GLN A 68 0.22 -29.86 -11.98
CA GLN A 68 0.22 -31.15 -11.31
C GLN A 68 1.51 -31.30 -10.50
N ASP A 69 1.38 -31.61 -9.21
CA ASP A 69 2.51 -31.86 -8.30
C ASP A 69 3.60 -30.76 -8.31
N GLY A 70 3.18 -29.49 -8.37
CA GLY A 70 4.08 -28.33 -8.39
C GLY A 70 4.77 -28.08 -9.73
N LYS A 71 4.45 -28.87 -10.76
CA LYS A 71 4.92 -28.67 -12.13
C LYS A 71 3.81 -28.06 -12.98
N ILE A 72 4.15 -26.97 -13.67
CA ILE A 72 3.26 -26.30 -14.59
C ILE A 72 3.39 -26.87 -16.01
N ASP A 73 2.26 -27.02 -16.69
CA ASP A 73 2.16 -27.39 -18.10
C ASP A 73 1.37 -26.32 -18.87
N PRO A 74 2.03 -25.51 -19.71
CA PRO A 74 1.41 -24.38 -20.40
C PRO A 74 0.47 -24.77 -21.56
N MET A 75 -0.63 -25.48 -21.30
CA MET A 75 -1.53 -26.07 -22.32
C MET A 75 -2.07 -25.11 -23.39
N GLY A 76 -2.28 -23.84 -23.03
CA GLY A 76 -2.95 -22.85 -23.85
C GLY A 76 -4.48 -23.00 -23.85
N LEU A 77 -5.16 -21.91 -24.17
CA LEU A 77 -6.60 -21.84 -24.36
C LEU A 77 -6.97 -22.13 -25.81
N SER A 78 -8.10 -22.80 -26.01
CA SER A 78 -8.65 -23.04 -27.35
C SER A 78 -9.03 -21.73 -28.06
N HIS A 79 -9.53 -20.76 -27.31
CA HIS A 79 -9.89 -19.42 -27.77
C HIS A 79 -9.71 -18.40 -26.65
N ILE A 80 -9.41 -17.17 -27.02
CA ILE A 80 -9.45 -16.01 -26.13
C ILE A 80 -10.92 -15.62 -25.98
N ARG A 81 -11.40 -15.51 -24.74
CA ARG A 81 -12.73 -14.96 -24.46
C ARG A 81 -12.70 -13.45 -24.52
N ASP A 82 -13.77 -12.86 -25.05
CA ASP A 82 -13.94 -11.42 -25.13
C ASP A 82 -13.96 -10.76 -23.73
N LYS A 83 -13.18 -9.69 -23.56
CA LYS A 83 -13.02 -9.01 -22.27
C LYS A 83 -14.31 -8.37 -21.77
N ALA A 84 -15.12 -7.82 -22.68
CA ALA A 84 -16.38 -7.19 -22.31
C ALA A 84 -17.39 -8.24 -21.82
N ASP A 85 -17.45 -9.41 -22.47
CA ASP A 85 -18.29 -10.52 -22.02
C ASP A 85 -17.90 -11.00 -20.62
N ILE A 86 -16.59 -11.16 -20.37
CA ILE A 86 -16.06 -11.54 -19.06
C ILE A 86 -16.45 -10.47 -18.02
N GLN A 87 -16.17 -9.19 -18.29
CA GLN A 87 -16.50 -8.09 -17.38
C GLN A 87 -18.00 -8.00 -17.08
N ASN A 88 -18.85 -8.08 -18.10
CA ASN A 88 -20.31 -8.03 -17.95
C ASN A 88 -20.84 -9.15 -17.07
N SER A 89 -20.22 -10.33 -17.17
CA SER A 89 -20.56 -11.48 -16.33
C SER A 89 -20.11 -11.31 -14.88
N LEU A 90 -18.92 -10.74 -14.66
CA LEU A 90 -18.32 -10.54 -13.34
C LEU A 90 -18.92 -9.33 -12.60
N ASN A 91 -19.35 -8.28 -13.31
CA ASN A 91 -19.98 -7.07 -12.73
C ASN A 91 -21.30 -7.36 -11.99
N LYS A 92 -21.92 -8.51 -12.30
CA LYS A 92 -23.09 -9.02 -11.58
C LYS A 92 -22.71 -9.62 -10.22
N LEU A 93 -21.47 -10.07 -10.04
CA LEU A 93 -21.00 -10.81 -8.87
C LEU A 93 -20.03 -10.00 -8.00
N LEU A 94 -19.28 -9.08 -8.60
CA LEU A 94 -18.25 -8.27 -7.97
C LEU A 94 -18.74 -6.84 -7.67
N PRO A 95 -18.21 -6.18 -6.63
CA PRO A 95 -18.40 -4.75 -6.40
C PRO A 95 -17.93 -3.89 -7.57
N ASN A 96 -18.61 -2.79 -7.83
CA ASN A 96 -18.31 -1.91 -8.97
C ASN A 96 -16.97 -1.17 -8.83
N ASN A 97 -16.50 -0.98 -7.59
CA ASN A 97 -15.25 -0.30 -7.27
C ASN A 97 -14.04 -1.26 -7.17
N LEU A 98 -14.24 -2.56 -7.41
CA LEU A 98 -13.15 -3.53 -7.45
C LEU A 98 -12.49 -3.47 -8.81
N GLU A 99 -11.22 -3.05 -8.86
CA GLU A 99 -10.46 -2.97 -10.10
C GLU A 99 -9.70 -4.27 -10.38
N TYR A 100 -9.74 -4.74 -11.62
CA TYR A 100 -8.96 -5.88 -12.11
C TYR A 100 -8.74 -5.73 -13.61
N GLU A 101 -7.66 -6.29 -14.13
CA GLU A 101 -7.32 -6.21 -15.55
C GLU A 101 -7.33 -7.59 -16.20
N ILE A 102 -7.82 -7.65 -17.44
CA ILE A 102 -7.79 -8.86 -18.26
C ILE A 102 -6.78 -8.63 -19.38
N LEU A 103 -5.76 -9.48 -19.45
CA LEU A 103 -4.66 -9.38 -20.39
C LEU A 103 -4.62 -10.62 -21.27
N ASP A 104 -4.45 -10.41 -22.58
CA ASP A 104 -4.46 -11.47 -23.57
C ASP A 104 -3.06 -11.66 -24.14
N PHE A 105 -2.61 -12.90 -24.21
CA PHE A 105 -1.29 -13.24 -24.73
C PHE A 105 -1.39 -14.39 -25.73
N THR A 106 -1.02 -14.09 -26.98
CA THR A 106 -0.85 -15.09 -28.03
C THR A 106 0.64 -15.25 -28.32
N PHE A 107 1.13 -16.48 -28.41
CA PHE A 107 2.53 -16.81 -28.69
C PHE A 107 2.70 -17.41 -30.09
N GLU A 108 2.44 -16.64 -31.15
CA GLU A 108 2.58 -17.09 -32.55
C GLU A 108 3.94 -17.70 -32.86
N GLU A 109 5.02 -16.97 -32.54
CA GLU A 109 6.39 -17.42 -32.65
C GLU A 109 7.15 -17.11 -31.35
N THR A 110 7.92 -18.10 -30.90
CA THR A 110 8.65 -18.07 -29.63
C THR A 110 9.77 -19.09 -29.66
N GLU A 111 10.93 -18.73 -29.11
CA GLU A 111 12.07 -19.65 -28.92
C GLU A 111 11.73 -20.80 -27.96
N TYR A 112 10.73 -20.59 -27.10
CA TYR A 112 10.25 -21.63 -26.19
C TYR A 112 9.10 -22.40 -26.86
N GLY A 113 9.47 -23.46 -27.58
CA GLY A 113 8.57 -24.20 -28.47
C GLY A 113 7.26 -24.68 -27.84
N VAL A 114 7.25 -24.93 -26.52
CA VAL A 114 6.03 -25.33 -25.77
C VAL A 114 4.94 -24.26 -25.84
N LEU A 115 5.28 -22.97 -25.97
CA LEU A 115 4.30 -21.89 -26.04
C LEU A 115 3.86 -21.59 -27.48
N LYS A 116 4.52 -22.15 -28.50
CA LYS A 116 4.27 -21.77 -29.90
C LYS A 116 2.82 -22.08 -30.30
N GLY A 117 2.14 -21.09 -30.84
CA GLY A 117 0.73 -21.15 -31.26
C GLY A 117 -0.29 -21.19 -30.11
N ARG A 118 0.13 -20.97 -28.86
CA ARG A 118 -0.76 -21.06 -27.69
C ARG A 118 -1.26 -19.67 -27.24
N ASN A 119 -2.49 -19.65 -26.77
CA ASN A 119 -3.15 -18.47 -26.21
C ASN A 119 -3.26 -18.58 -24.69
N PHE A 120 -3.13 -17.46 -24.00
CA PHE A 120 -3.27 -17.36 -22.55
C PHE A 120 -4.05 -16.09 -22.21
N GLN A 121 -4.80 -16.14 -21.12
CA GLN A 121 -5.44 -14.95 -20.56
C GLN A 121 -5.09 -14.85 -19.09
N LEU A 122 -4.73 -13.65 -18.67
CA LEU A 122 -4.33 -13.35 -17.30
C LEU A 122 -5.36 -12.40 -16.70
N ILE A 123 -5.76 -12.66 -15.45
CA ILE A 123 -6.58 -11.74 -14.66
C ILE A 123 -5.70 -11.22 -13.53
N LEU A 124 -5.36 -9.93 -13.63
CA LEU A 124 -4.54 -9.22 -12.68
C LEU A 124 -5.44 -8.56 -11.63
N VAL A 125 -5.22 -8.91 -10.36
CA VAL A 125 -5.95 -8.34 -9.23
C VAL A 125 -4.97 -7.56 -8.38
N SER A 126 -4.98 -6.23 -8.52
CA SER A 126 -4.08 -5.35 -7.79
C SER A 126 -4.44 -5.29 -6.29
N ASN A 127 -3.44 -5.02 -5.46
CA ASN A 127 -3.66 -4.78 -4.04
C ASN A 127 -4.39 -3.44 -3.84
N GLN A 128 -5.54 -3.46 -3.17
CA GLN A 128 -6.43 -2.30 -2.99
C GLN A 128 -6.71 -2.07 -1.49
N GLU A 129 -5.65 -1.95 -0.69
CA GLU A 129 -5.68 -1.93 0.78
C GLU A 129 -6.59 -0.85 1.39
N ARG A 130 -6.86 0.22 0.64
CA ARG A 130 -7.77 1.29 1.08
C ARG A 130 -9.25 0.91 1.01
N TYR A 131 -9.60 -0.01 0.12
CA TYR A 131 -10.98 -0.35 -0.20
C TYR A 131 -11.40 -1.73 0.32
N ILE A 132 -10.47 -2.52 0.84
CA ILE A 132 -10.79 -3.77 1.53
C ILE A 132 -11.61 -3.49 2.81
N PRO A 133 -12.46 -4.42 3.25
CA PRO A 133 -12.82 -5.65 2.54
C PRO A 133 -13.78 -5.40 1.37
N PHE A 134 -13.58 -6.16 0.29
CA PHE A 134 -14.55 -6.32 -0.78
C PHE A 134 -15.46 -7.53 -0.51
N LEU A 135 -16.76 -7.34 -0.73
CA LEU A 135 -17.79 -8.35 -0.50
C LEU A 135 -18.41 -8.79 -1.83
N SER A 136 -18.88 -10.03 -1.90
CA SER A 136 -19.68 -10.50 -3.03
C SER A 136 -21.00 -9.72 -3.15
N LYS A 137 -21.29 -9.24 -4.37
CA LYS A 137 -22.46 -8.41 -4.65
C LYS A 137 -23.77 -9.20 -4.68
N ASN A 138 -23.73 -10.41 -5.22
CA ASN A 138 -24.90 -11.28 -5.40
C ASN A 138 -24.58 -12.74 -5.03
N GLU A 139 -25.62 -13.48 -4.67
CA GLU A 139 -25.54 -14.91 -4.42
C GLU A 139 -25.48 -15.70 -5.74
N SER A 140 -24.71 -16.79 -5.73
CA SER A 140 -24.65 -17.79 -6.80
C SER A 140 -24.21 -19.13 -6.22
N LYS A 141 -24.12 -20.17 -7.06
CA LYS A 141 -23.80 -21.55 -6.65
C LYS A 141 -22.58 -21.68 -5.73
N SER A 142 -21.54 -20.85 -5.94
CA SER A 142 -20.30 -20.88 -5.14
C SER A 142 -19.98 -19.58 -4.41
N LEU A 143 -20.90 -18.61 -4.43
CA LEU A 143 -20.76 -17.32 -3.76
C LEU A 143 -22.00 -17.06 -2.93
N LYS A 144 -21.83 -16.88 -1.63
CA LYS A 144 -22.87 -16.31 -0.78
C LYS A 144 -22.87 -14.80 -0.96
N LYS A 145 -24.03 -14.16 -0.88
CA LYS A 145 -24.12 -12.69 -0.92
C LYS A 145 -23.46 -12.06 0.31
N ASP A 146 -22.94 -10.83 0.18
CA ASP A 146 -22.39 -10.01 1.26
C ASP A 146 -21.32 -10.76 2.07
N THR A 147 -20.50 -11.57 1.40
CA THR A 147 -19.52 -12.44 2.03
C THR A 147 -18.11 -12.05 1.62
N ILE A 148 -17.23 -11.99 2.62
CA ILE A 148 -15.80 -11.73 2.45
C ILE A 148 -15.10 -13.07 2.21
N TYR A 149 -14.36 -13.15 1.11
CA TYR A 149 -13.53 -14.29 0.77
C TYR A 149 -12.05 -13.91 0.90
N VAL A 150 -11.21 -14.89 1.27
CA VAL A 150 -9.76 -14.73 1.45
C VAL A 150 -9.01 -15.94 0.90
N ARG A 151 -7.72 -15.75 0.65
CA ARG A 151 -6.78 -16.82 0.27
C ARG A 151 -6.28 -17.52 1.52
N ARG A 152 -6.52 -18.83 1.61
CA ARG A 152 -5.89 -19.71 2.61
C ARG A 152 -5.07 -20.75 1.86
N GLY A 153 -3.78 -20.51 1.75
CA GLY A 153 -2.93 -21.26 0.83
C GLY A 153 -3.38 -21.02 -0.63
N THR A 154 -3.57 -22.11 -1.37
CA THR A 154 -4.05 -22.08 -2.76
C THR A 154 -5.59 -22.05 -2.88
N GLN A 155 -6.32 -22.01 -1.76
CA GLN A 155 -7.78 -22.04 -1.74
C GLN A 155 -8.41 -20.67 -1.48
N SER A 156 -9.59 -20.46 -2.06
CA SER A 156 -10.43 -19.28 -1.84
C SER A 156 -11.62 -19.66 -0.97
N VAL A 157 -11.62 -19.18 0.28
CA VAL A 157 -12.57 -19.59 1.34
C VAL A 157 -13.22 -18.37 1.98
N GLN A 158 -14.33 -18.57 2.69
CA GLN A 158 -14.96 -17.52 3.48
C GLN A 158 -14.03 -17.13 4.64
N ALA A 159 -13.88 -15.82 4.86
CA ALA A 159 -13.08 -15.28 5.94
C ALA A 159 -13.64 -15.72 7.30
N ASN A 160 -12.75 -16.21 8.16
CA ASN A 160 -13.05 -16.47 9.57
C ASN A 160 -12.82 -15.20 10.42
N TYR A 161 -13.06 -15.29 11.72
CA TYR A 161 -12.90 -14.17 12.64
C TYR A 161 -11.50 -13.55 12.60
N GLU A 162 -10.44 -14.36 12.65
CA GLU A 162 -9.05 -13.88 12.67
C GLU A 162 -8.67 -13.18 11.36
N GLU A 163 -9.07 -13.76 10.22
CA GLU A 163 -8.85 -13.19 8.89
C GLU A 163 -9.61 -11.85 8.74
N LEU A 164 -10.84 -11.76 9.27
CA LEU A 164 -11.60 -10.52 9.31
C LEU A 164 -10.92 -9.44 10.16
N GLN A 165 -10.43 -9.78 11.36
CA GLN A 165 -9.68 -8.84 12.20
C GLN A 165 -8.44 -8.31 11.47
N LYS A 166 -7.70 -9.20 10.79
CA LYS A 166 -6.53 -8.81 10.02
C LYS A 166 -6.86 -7.83 8.90
N ILE A 167 -7.90 -8.10 8.11
CA ILE A 167 -8.31 -7.23 6.99
C ILE A 167 -8.77 -5.86 7.50
N LEU A 168 -9.54 -5.83 8.59
CA LEU A 168 -10.01 -4.58 9.18
C LEU A 168 -8.84 -3.75 9.71
N ASN A 169 -7.88 -4.37 10.41
CA ASN A 169 -6.67 -3.69 10.87
C ASN A 169 -5.83 -3.17 9.70
N GLN A 170 -5.65 -3.97 8.64
CA GLN A 170 -4.91 -3.54 7.44
C GLN A 170 -5.57 -2.34 6.75
N ARG A 171 -6.91 -2.31 6.67
CA ARG A 171 -7.64 -1.15 6.15
C ARG A 171 -7.42 0.09 7.03
N ILE A 172 -7.49 -0.09 8.35
CA ILE A 172 -7.25 0.99 9.29
C ILE A 172 -5.84 1.54 9.11
N GLU A 173 -4.83 0.68 9.02
CA GLU A 173 -3.44 1.04 8.75
C GLU A 173 -3.27 1.77 7.41
N SER A 174 -3.91 1.30 6.34
CA SER A 174 -3.81 1.95 5.01
C SER A 174 -4.52 3.32 4.97
N GLU A 175 -5.64 3.47 5.69
CA GLU A 175 -6.26 4.78 5.92
C GLU A 175 -5.33 5.68 6.77
N TYR A 176 -4.65 5.13 7.79
CA TYR A 176 -3.67 5.87 8.60
C TYR A 176 -2.43 6.27 7.80
N ASP A 177 -1.89 5.44 6.92
CA ASP A 177 -0.76 5.79 6.06
C ASP A 177 -1.14 6.88 5.06
N SER A 178 -2.38 6.90 4.56
CA SER A 178 -2.88 8.02 3.72
C SER A 178 -3.20 9.29 4.51
N SER A 179 -3.55 9.16 5.80
CA SER A 179 -3.73 10.27 6.75
C SER A 179 -2.47 10.58 7.55
N SER A 180 -1.34 9.95 7.21
CA SER A 180 0.00 10.32 7.67
C SER A 180 0.54 11.56 6.95
N GLU A 181 -0.28 12.21 6.10
CA GLU A 181 -0.41 13.67 6.24
C GLU A 181 -0.92 13.95 7.66
N MET A 182 -0.07 13.83 8.70
CA MET A 182 -0.44 14.41 10.00
C MET A 182 -0.84 15.84 9.67
N LYS A 183 -2.06 16.22 10.07
CA LYS A 183 -2.58 17.53 9.73
C LYS A 183 -1.55 18.56 10.21
N LEU A 184 -1.32 19.61 9.44
CA LEU A 184 -0.30 20.62 9.75
C LEU A 184 -0.38 21.08 11.22
N GLU A 185 -1.60 21.15 11.76
CA GLU A 185 -1.90 21.43 13.15
C GLU A 185 -1.24 20.44 14.14
N GLU A 186 -1.28 19.14 13.85
CA GLU A 186 -0.68 18.08 14.66
C GLU A 186 0.86 18.13 14.62
N HIS A 187 1.44 18.31 13.43
CA HIS A 187 2.88 18.51 13.30
C HIS A 187 3.36 19.77 14.04
N LEU A 188 2.62 20.88 13.96
CA LEU A 188 2.93 22.10 14.69
C LEU A 188 2.79 21.91 16.20
N ALA A 189 1.79 21.16 16.67
CA ALA A 189 1.60 20.86 18.08
C ALA A 189 2.74 19.99 18.64
N GLN A 190 3.14 18.95 17.90
CA GLN A 190 4.29 18.10 18.26
C GLN A 190 5.58 18.92 18.28
N LEU A 191 5.83 19.73 17.26
CA LEU A 191 7.01 20.58 17.19
C LEU A 191 7.06 21.61 18.34
N LYS A 192 5.93 22.27 18.63
CA LYS A 192 5.81 23.19 19.78
C LYS A 192 6.14 22.49 21.09
N THR A 193 5.69 21.24 21.25
CA THR A 193 6.03 20.40 22.40
C THR A 193 7.53 20.16 22.47
N LEU A 194 8.21 19.85 21.37
CA LEU A 194 9.67 19.69 21.37
C LEU A 194 10.40 20.99 21.76
N TYR A 195 9.96 22.14 21.23
CA TYR A 195 10.50 23.46 21.60
C TYR A 195 10.34 23.75 23.09
N SER A 196 9.24 23.32 23.73
CA SER A 196 9.04 23.55 25.17
C SER A 196 9.97 22.72 26.07
N HIS A 197 10.49 21.61 25.57
CA HIS A 197 11.44 20.76 26.32
C HIS A 197 12.87 21.31 26.35
N ILE A 198 13.17 22.33 25.54
CA ILE A 198 14.48 22.99 25.52
C ILE A 198 14.31 24.42 26.05
N LYS A 199 14.85 24.69 27.24
CA LYS A 199 14.80 26.05 27.81
C LYS A 199 15.74 26.98 27.03
N LYS A 200 15.25 28.16 26.64
CA LYS A 200 16.05 29.23 25.96
C LYS A 200 17.18 29.76 26.84
N TYR A 201 16.96 29.77 28.15
CA TYR A 201 17.92 30.21 29.16
C TYR A 201 17.96 29.24 30.34
N PHE A 202 19.14 29.09 30.92
CA PHE A 202 19.30 28.52 32.24
C PHE A 202 19.28 29.66 33.26
N TYR A 203 18.53 29.46 34.35
CA TYR A 203 18.68 30.30 35.54
C TYR A 203 19.91 29.81 36.28
N ILE A 204 20.83 30.73 36.55
CA ILE A 204 21.93 30.45 37.47
C ILE A 204 21.34 30.64 38.86
N ASP A 205 21.31 29.55 39.65
CA ASP A 205 20.87 29.60 41.03
C ASP A 205 21.81 30.54 41.81
N PRO A 206 21.32 31.70 42.27
CA PRO A 206 22.16 32.60 43.01
C PRO A 206 22.08 32.17 44.47
N SER A 207 23.19 31.64 44.99
CA SER A 207 23.47 31.51 46.44
C SER A 207 23.65 32.90 47.08
N TRP A 208 22.67 33.76 46.86
CA TRP A 208 22.69 35.19 47.10
C TRP A 208 22.49 35.55 48.56
N ASP A 209 21.94 34.64 49.36
CA ASP A 209 21.71 34.82 50.79
C ASP A 209 23.00 34.75 51.63
N LEU A 210 24.14 34.44 50.99
CA LEU A 210 25.46 34.43 51.61
C LEU A 210 26.26 35.72 51.41
N ILE A 211 25.74 36.71 50.65
CA ILE A 211 26.47 37.93 50.29
C ILE A 211 25.96 39.14 51.11
N PRO A 212 26.86 39.90 51.78
CA PRO A 212 26.49 41.07 52.58
C PRO A 212 25.73 42.15 51.81
N GLU A 213 24.77 42.79 52.47
CA GLU A 213 23.80 43.74 51.88
C GLU A 213 24.43 44.96 51.18
N LYS A 214 25.63 45.38 51.60
CA LYS A 214 26.38 46.49 50.97
C LYS A 214 26.95 46.14 49.60
N GLU A 215 27.31 44.89 49.36
CA GLU A 215 27.84 44.42 48.07
C GLU A 215 26.70 44.15 47.08
N ARG A 216 25.50 43.78 47.57
CA ARG A 216 24.30 43.63 46.73
C ARG A 216 23.94 44.89 45.95
N LYS A 217 24.08 46.08 46.55
CA LYS A 217 23.75 47.36 45.89
C LYS A 217 24.67 47.72 44.73
N SER A 218 25.94 47.31 44.76
CA SER A 218 26.89 47.53 43.67
C SER A 218 26.74 46.53 42.52
N ILE A 219 26.12 45.37 42.78
CA ILE A 219 25.92 44.28 41.83
C ILE A 219 24.55 44.39 41.11
N MET A 220 23.58 45.07 41.72
CA MET A 220 22.24 45.29 41.14
C MET A 220 22.21 46.26 39.96
N ASP A 221 23.24 47.08 39.76
CA ASP A 221 23.35 47.99 38.61
C ASP A 221 23.79 47.27 37.30
N GLU A 222 24.21 46.00 37.37
CA GLU A 222 24.65 45.16 36.23
C GLU A 222 23.62 44.06 35.88
N GLN A 223 22.36 44.45 35.60
CA GLN A 223 21.17 43.59 35.50
C GLN A 223 21.13 42.48 34.40
N GLU A 224 22.24 42.00 33.84
CA GLU A 224 22.21 40.95 32.79
C GLU A 224 22.61 39.53 33.25
N TYR A 225 23.10 39.33 34.48
CA TYR A 225 23.80 38.07 34.83
C TYR A 225 22.95 36.86 35.29
N TYR A 226 21.63 36.95 35.47
CA TYR A 226 20.83 35.82 36.01
C TYR A 226 20.39 34.78 34.97
N ARG A 227 20.72 34.99 33.68
CA ARG A 227 20.24 34.14 32.58
C ARG A 227 21.38 33.81 31.62
N ARG A 228 21.84 32.57 31.63
CA ARG A 228 22.77 32.08 30.60
C ARG A 228 21.99 31.54 29.41
N LYS A 229 22.30 32.02 28.20
CA LYS A 229 21.72 31.48 26.95
C LYS A 229 22.07 30.00 26.80
N ASN A 230 21.08 29.17 26.47
CA ASN A 230 21.30 27.76 26.19
C ASN A 230 21.80 27.60 24.74
N ASN A 231 23.06 27.19 24.57
CA ASN A 231 23.66 26.99 23.24
C ASN A 231 23.01 25.85 22.43
N LYS A 232 22.21 24.99 23.07
CA LYS A 232 21.43 23.93 22.40
C LYS A 232 20.01 24.38 22.04
N TYR A 233 19.58 25.56 22.47
CA TYR A 233 18.32 26.11 22.00
C TYR A 233 18.45 26.47 20.51
N PRO A 234 17.46 26.13 19.66
CA PRO A 234 17.50 26.49 18.24
C PRO A 234 17.73 27.99 18.02
N ASN A 235 18.40 28.35 16.92
CA ASN A 235 18.71 29.76 16.62
C ASN A 235 17.45 30.60 16.37
N GLU A 236 16.41 29.97 15.82
CA GLU A 236 15.07 30.49 15.65
C GLU A 236 14.18 29.99 16.80
N ASP A 237 13.28 30.81 17.32
CA ASP A 237 12.24 30.29 18.21
C ASP A 237 11.01 29.82 17.43
N PHE A 238 10.05 29.23 18.15
CA PHE A 238 8.89 28.62 17.50
C PHE A 238 8.05 29.65 16.74
N GLU A 239 7.94 30.88 17.22
CA GLU A 239 7.18 31.93 16.54
C GLU A 239 7.89 32.37 15.26
N ASP A 240 9.21 32.59 15.33
CA ASP A 240 10.04 32.90 14.16
C ASP A 240 9.96 31.80 13.09
N PHE A 241 9.99 30.53 13.52
CA PHE A 241 9.81 29.38 12.63
C PHE A 241 8.46 29.44 11.90
N VAL A 242 7.37 29.72 12.61
CA VAL A 242 6.01 29.82 12.04
C VAL A 242 5.93 30.99 11.06
N VAL A 243 6.51 32.15 11.39
CA VAL A 243 6.56 33.32 10.49
C VAL A 243 7.25 32.97 9.18
N ARG A 244 8.40 32.30 9.23
CA ARG A 244 9.12 31.84 8.03
C ARG A 244 8.27 30.88 7.19
N LEU A 245 7.55 29.94 7.82
CA LEU A 245 6.66 29.03 7.09
C LEU A 245 5.51 29.76 6.40
N ILE A 246 4.93 30.78 7.04
CA ILE A 246 3.89 31.62 6.44
C ILE A 246 4.42 32.30 5.17
N GLU A 247 5.63 32.85 5.21
CA GLU A 247 6.27 33.48 4.04
C GLU A 247 6.47 32.48 2.90
N ILE A 248 7.05 31.32 3.19
CA ILE A 248 7.25 30.25 2.20
C ILE A 248 5.91 29.82 1.59
N LYS A 249 4.88 29.62 2.42
CA LYS A 249 3.56 29.19 1.95
C LYS A 249 2.90 30.25 1.06
N LYS A 250 3.02 31.54 1.41
CA LYS A 250 2.53 32.65 0.58
C LYS A 250 3.21 32.65 -0.80
N GLN A 251 4.53 32.48 -0.84
CA GLN A 251 5.26 32.43 -2.12
C GLN A 251 4.82 31.25 -2.99
N LEU A 252 4.63 30.07 -2.40
CA LEU A 252 4.13 28.89 -3.12
C LEU A 252 2.75 29.15 -3.74
N ILE A 253 1.81 29.71 -2.97
CA ILE A 253 0.46 30.04 -3.46
C ILE A 253 0.53 31.04 -4.62
N ILE A 254 1.31 32.12 -4.47
CA ILE A 254 1.48 33.14 -5.51
C ILE A 254 2.09 32.53 -6.79
N SER A 255 3.08 31.66 -6.65
CA SER A 255 3.72 30.98 -7.79
C SER A 255 2.78 30.03 -8.53
N GLY A 256 1.85 29.40 -7.81
CA GLY A 256 0.85 28.49 -8.39
C GLY A 256 -0.26 29.21 -9.16
N ILE A 257 -0.60 30.45 -8.77
CA ILE A 257 -1.62 31.27 -9.46
C ILE A 257 -1.08 31.91 -10.74
N LYS A 258 0.25 32.08 -10.86
CA LYS A 258 0.92 32.70 -12.01
C LYS A 258 1.26 31.73 -13.16
N LYS A 259 0.91 30.44 -13.03
CA LYS A 259 0.98 29.45 -14.11
C LYS A 259 -0.34 29.41 -14.86
#